data_AF-A0A562SVV0-F1
#
_entry.id   AF-A0A562SVV0-F1
#
_cell.length_a   1.000
_cell.length_b   1.000
_cell.length_c   1.000
_cell.angle_alpha   90.00
_cell.angle_beta   90.00
_cell.angle_gamma   90.00
#
_symmetry.space_group_name_H-M   'P 1'
#
loop_
_entity.id
_entity.type
_entity.pdbx_description
1 polymer ?
#
loop_
_entity_poly.entity_id
_entity_poly.type
_entity_poly.pdbx_seq_one_letter_code
_entity_poly.pdbx_strand_id
1 'polypeptide(L)'
;MKYIVISLSVCLGLLQATSCKTSKTNKTVASSNTVVNPPNIAVPVVSEGSEYLYMYRWYVSEINGKAVTLADQAKAAHLIFSPGQVSTVAGSTGCNRLTGSFELMKDNAIKFSPLAVTKMACMNSGDVESNFLSALSKTSKWIIRNRELYFYEEDKLLVKFASVDAAVAKLEGNWELNYISGSRIAFDGLYPEKKPFIRFDLANSQINGNTSCNGFSSKYTINGNNIKFAPGISTMMACPGNGEKAFNEMLLKVNRYALSDDNALTFLMGDIAVMRFVRK
;
A
#
# COMPACT_ATOMS: atom_id res chain seq x y z
N MET A 1 -13.32 20.06 65.07
CA MET A 1 -13.79 18.71 65.46
C MET A 1 -13.10 17.71 64.53
N LYS A 2 -11.86 17.27 64.77
CA LYS A 2 -11.40 16.17 65.66
C LYS A 2 -12.33 14.95 65.63
N TYR A 3 -11.86 13.83 65.05
CA TYR A 3 -11.80 12.53 65.74
C TYR A 3 -10.60 11.70 65.22
N ILE A 4 -9.91 11.10 66.19
CA ILE A 4 -8.71 10.26 66.17
C ILE A 4 -9.12 8.93 66.81
N VAL A 5 -8.69 7.79 66.26
CA VAL A 5 -8.58 6.45 66.91
C VAL A 5 -7.54 5.65 66.06
N ILE A 6 -6.25 5.43 66.39
CA ILE A 6 -5.56 4.61 67.44
C ILE A 6 -6.09 3.16 67.46
N SER A 7 -5.37 2.04 67.47
CA SER A 7 -3.97 1.60 67.34
C SER A 7 -3.99 0.06 67.63
N LEU A 8 -2.81 -0.56 67.59
CA LEU A 8 -2.39 -1.89 68.06
C LEU A 8 -2.69 -3.11 67.16
N SER A 9 -1.82 -4.12 67.00
CA SER A 9 -0.38 -4.41 67.16
C SER A 9 -0.28 -5.95 67.34
N VAL A 10 0.94 -6.48 67.26
CA VAL A 10 1.44 -7.81 67.69
C VAL A 10 1.54 -8.86 66.58
N CYS A 11 2.56 -9.72 66.47
CA CYS A 11 4.02 -9.77 66.70
C CYS A 11 4.44 -11.24 66.41
N LEU A 12 5.76 -11.50 66.32
CA LEU A 12 6.46 -12.81 66.43
C LEU A 12 6.28 -13.81 65.27
N GLY A 13 7.29 -14.53 64.78
CA GLY A 13 8.71 -14.73 65.11
C GLY A 13 9.26 -15.78 64.11
N LEU A 14 10.46 -15.60 63.52
CA LEU A 14 11.79 -16.07 63.94
C LEU A 14 12.12 -17.55 63.59
N LEU A 15 13.42 -17.78 63.28
CA LEU A 15 14.20 -19.03 63.08
C LEU A 15 14.25 -19.63 61.65
N GLN A 16 15.38 -20.12 61.11
CA GLN A 16 16.81 -20.13 61.45
C GLN A 16 17.64 -20.62 60.22
N ALA A 17 18.94 -20.25 60.23
CA ALA A 17 20.18 -20.81 59.65
C ALA A 17 20.13 -21.95 58.58
N THR A 18 21.06 -22.01 57.61
CA THR A 18 22.42 -22.57 57.80
C THR A 18 23.32 -22.52 56.53
N SER A 19 24.63 -22.22 56.71
CA SER A 19 25.86 -22.76 56.06
C SER A 19 26.05 -22.72 54.51
N CYS A 20 27.24 -22.73 53.89
CA CYS A 20 28.66 -22.72 54.26
C CYS A 20 29.52 -22.27 53.03
N LYS A 21 30.78 -21.90 53.29
CA LYS A 21 31.81 -21.28 52.45
C LYS A 21 32.27 -22.09 51.22
N THR A 22 32.84 -21.41 50.20
CA THR A 22 34.27 -21.59 49.83
C THR A 22 34.81 -20.49 48.89
N SER A 23 36.05 -20.12 49.17
CA SER A 23 36.89 -19.09 48.53
C SER A 23 37.58 -19.61 47.26
N LYS A 24 37.76 -18.75 46.25
CA LYS A 24 38.99 -18.70 45.44
C LYS A 24 39.33 -17.26 45.06
N THR A 25 40.34 -16.71 45.72
CA THR A 25 41.12 -15.55 45.30
C THR A 25 41.93 -15.88 44.04
N ASN A 26 41.91 -14.98 43.06
CA ASN A 26 43.00 -14.82 42.09
C ASN A 26 43.19 -13.32 41.81
N LYS A 27 44.41 -12.84 42.09
CA LYS A 27 44.92 -11.54 41.66
C LYS A 27 45.27 -11.61 40.18
N THR A 28 44.94 -10.58 39.39
CA THR A 28 45.85 -10.02 38.37
C THR A 28 45.33 -8.72 37.74
N VAL A 29 46.22 -7.72 37.74
CA VAL A 29 46.50 -6.71 36.70
C VAL A 29 45.44 -5.65 36.38
N ALA A 30 45.75 -4.43 36.82
CA ALA A 30 45.22 -3.20 36.23
C ALA A 30 45.71 -3.07 34.78
N SER A 31 44.76 -2.94 33.84
CA SER A 31 45.05 -2.48 32.49
C SER A 31 44.02 -1.43 32.11
N SER A 32 44.52 -0.22 31.90
CA SER A 32 43.79 0.95 31.44
C SER A 32 43.35 0.74 30.00
N ASN A 33 42.07 0.48 29.78
CA ASN A 33 41.45 0.59 28.46
C ASN A 33 40.47 1.75 28.48
N THR A 34 40.90 2.89 27.95
CA THR A 34 40.02 3.97 27.54
C THR A 34 39.18 3.47 26.36
N VAL A 35 37.92 3.13 26.62
CA VAL A 35 36.91 2.88 25.59
C VAL A 35 36.55 4.24 24.99
N VAL A 36 37.12 4.56 23.83
CA VAL A 36 36.58 5.62 22.98
C VAL A 36 35.30 5.07 22.36
N ASN A 37 34.15 5.51 22.86
CA ASN A 37 32.87 5.22 22.21
C ASN A 37 32.88 5.85 20.80
N PRO A 38 32.53 5.10 19.74
CA PRO A 38 32.33 5.67 18.41
C PRO A 38 31.18 6.69 18.44
N PRO A 39 31.16 7.68 17.53
CA PRO A 39 30.12 8.70 17.49
C PRO A 39 28.76 8.01 17.36
N ASN A 40 27.87 8.34 18.29
CA ASN A 40 26.48 7.90 18.32
C ASN A 40 25.77 8.38 17.04
N ILE A 41 25.76 7.54 16.01
CA ILE A 41 24.90 7.72 14.84
C ILE A 41 23.49 7.48 15.37
N ALA A 42 22.77 8.57 15.64
CA ALA A 42 21.41 8.52 16.14
C ALA A 42 20.57 7.65 15.21
N VAL A 43 20.15 6.48 15.72
CA VAL A 43 19.18 5.63 15.04
C VAL A 43 17.92 6.49 14.85
N PRO A 44 17.39 6.63 13.61
CA PRO A 44 16.21 7.46 13.38
C PRO A 44 15.07 6.97 14.27
N VAL A 45 14.42 7.90 14.97
CA VAL A 45 13.31 7.59 15.87
C VAL A 45 12.09 7.22 15.01
N VAL A 46 11.79 5.93 14.92
CA VAL A 46 10.67 5.35 14.17
C VAL A 46 9.42 5.47 15.05
N SER A 47 8.45 6.33 14.69
CA SER A 47 7.14 6.41 15.38
C SER A 47 6.24 5.24 15.00
N GLU A 48 5.24 4.91 15.83
CA GLU A 48 4.22 3.89 15.49
C GLU A 48 3.57 4.22 14.13
N GLY A 49 3.50 3.23 13.24
CA GLY A 49 2.92 3.36 11.91
C GLY A 49 3.89 3.82 10.81
N SER A 50 5.14 4.16 11.16
CA SER A 50 6.15 4.52 10.15
C SER A 50 6.67 3.32 9.36
N GLU A 51 6.51 2.10 9.86
CA GLU A 51 6.73 0.86 9.11
C GLU A 51 5.89 0.82 7.82
N TYR A 52 4.64 1.29 7.86
CA TYR A 52 3.76 1.33 6.68
C TYR A 52 4.25 2.30 5.62
N LEU A 53 4.99 3.34 5.99
CA LEU A 53 5.56 4.30 5.04
C LEU A 53 6.47 3.58 4.04
N TYR A 54 7.23 2.58 4.51
CA TYR A 54 8.20 1.82 3.74
C TYR A 54 7.61 0.61 3.00
N MET A 55 6.39 0.18 3.35
CA MET A 55 5.76 -1.00 2.75
C MET A 55 5.12 -0.73 1.39
N TYR A 56 4.84 0.53 1.07
CA TYR A 56 4.00 0.89 -0.06
C TYR A 56 4.67 1.86 -1.02
N ARG A 57 4.25 1.76 -2.29
CA ARG A 57 4.34 2.87 -3.23
C ARG A 57 3.11 3.75 -3.06
N TRP A 58 3.35 5.03 -2.82
CA TRP A 58 2.33 6.04 -2.55
C TRP A 58 2.07 6.86 -3.80
N TYR A 59 0.91 6.67 -4.42
CA TYR A 59 0.50 7.40 -5.62
C TYR A 59 -0.28 8.64 -5.24
N VAL A 60 0.06 9.78 -5.84
CA VAL A 60 -0.60 11.05 -5.57
C VAL A 60 -2.05 11.01 -6.08
N SER A 61 -3.00 11.15 -5.17
CA SER A 61 -4.44 11.21 -5.48
C SER A 61 -5.02 12.62 -5.35
N GLU A 62 -4.36 13.51 -4.63
CA GLU A 62 -4.76 14.91 -4.47
C GLU A 62 -3.56 15.79 -4.17
N ILE A 63 -3.53 17.01 -4.73
CA ILE A 63 -2.55 18.05 -4.40
C ILE A 63 -3.31 19.37 -4.17
N ASN A 64 -3.12 20.01 -3.02
CA ASN A 64 -3.72 21.29 -2.66
C ASN A 64 -5.26 21.34 -2.89
N GLY A 65 -5.98 20.28 -2.51
CA GLY A 65 -7.44 20.20 -2.70
C GLY A 65 -7.89 19.82 -4.12
N LYS A 66 -6.97 19.65 -5.08
CA LYS A 66 -7.29 19.24 -6.45
C LYS A 66 -6.99 17.75 -6.63
N ALA A 67 -8.00 16.99 -7.04
CA ALA A 67 -7.85 15.58 -7.36
C ALA A 67 -6.88 15.39 -8.55
N VAL A 68 -6.02 14.37 -8.45
CA VAL A 68 -5.09 13.96 -9.51
C VAL A 68 -5.52 12.58 -10.01
N THR A 69 -5.70 12.45 -11.32
CA THR A 69 -6.17 11.19 -11.92
C THR A 69 -5.08 10.13 -11.92
N LEU A 70 -5.38 8.93 -11.43
CA LEU A 70 -4.48 7.77 -11.41
C LEU A 70 -4.60 6.88 -12.66
N ALA A 71 -5.22 7.38 -13.74
CA ALA A 71 -5.61 6.58 -14.90
C ALA A 71 -4.44 5.84 -15.58
N ASP A 72 -3.24 6.45 -15.57
CA ASP A 72 -2.02 5.81 -16.07
C ASP A 72 -0.93 5.77 -14.98
N GLN A 73 -0.93 4.74 -14.15
CA GLN A 73 0.07 4.58 -13.08
C GLN A 73 1.54 4.60 -13.56
N ALA A 74 1.81 4.23 -14.82
CA ALA A 74 3.16 4.33 -15.38
C ALA A 74 3.65 5.79 -15.45
N LYS A 75 2.72 6.74 -15.55
CA LYS A 75 2.95 8.19 -15.56
C LYS A 75 2.40 8.89 -14.31
N ALA A 76 1.89 8.15 -13.33
CA ALA A 76 1.34 8.76 -12.13
C ALA A 76 2.48 9.22 -11.22
N ALA A 77 2.30 10.41 -10.64
CA ALA A 77 3.18 10.90 -9.61
C ALA A 77 3.11 9.97 -8.39
N HIS A 78 4.27 9.58 -7.87
CA HIS A 78 4.35 8.64 -6.76
C HIS A 78 5.65 8.78 -5.98
N LEU A 79 5.66 8.26 -4.75
CA LEU A 79 6.84 8.13 -3.91
C LEU A 79 7.01 6.69 -3.41
N ILE A 80 8.26 6.32 -3.20
CA ILE A 80 8.70 5.07 -2.58
C ILE A 80 9.71 5.47 -1.52
N PHE A 81 9.48 5.03 -0.29
CA PHE A 81 10.37 5.28 0.84
C PHE A 81 11.19 4.04 1.14
N SER A 82 12.47 4.22 1.41
CA SER A 82 13.37 3.11 1.77
C SER A 82 14.16 3.48 3.03
N PRO A 83 14.11 2.64 4.07
CA PRO A 83 14.86 2.88 5.30
C PRO A 83 16.34 2.55 5.08
N GLY A 84 17.23 3.17 5.86
CA GLY A 84 18.66 2.91 5.80
C GLY A 84 19.44 3.80 6.77
N GLN A 85 20.78 3.75 6.70
CA GLN A 85 21.64 4.71 7.42
C GLN A 85 21.26 6.15 7.08
N VAL A 86 20.92 6.38 5.81
CA VAL A 86 20.21 7.57 5.35
C VAL A 86 18.92 7.06 4.71
N SER A 87 17.77 7.49 5.23
CA SER A 87 16.48 7.11 4.64
C SER A 87 16.29 7.86 3.31
N THR A 88 15.87 7.14 2.29
CA THR A 88 15.80 7.65 0.91
C THR A 88 14.38 7.64 0.37
N VAL A 89 14.07 8.64 -0.44
CA VAL A 89 12.84 8.73 -1.20
C VAL A 89 13.16 8.74 -2.68
N ALA A 90 12.42 7.93 -3.44
CA ALA A 90 12.49 7.92 -4.90
C ALA A 90 11.08 7.94 -5.48
N GLY A 91 10.94 8.37 -6.72
CA GLY A 91 9.60 8.44 -7.32
C GLY A 91 9.54 9.09 -8.69
N SER A 92 8.33 9.46 -9.06
CA SER A 92 8.01 10.23 -10.26
C SER A 92 7.15 11.42 -9.88
N THR A 93 7.37 12.57 -10.51
CA THR A 93 6.49 13.75 -10.44
C THR A 93 5.35 13.68 -11.47
N GLY A 94 5.26 12.55 -12.19
CA GLY A 94 4.38 12.32 -13.33
C GLY A 94 5.02 12.69 -14.68
N CYS A 95 6.02 13.56 -14.65
CA CYS A 95 6.86 13.89 -15.81
C CYS A 95 8.30 13.42 -15.57
N ASN A 96 8.89 13.80 -14.45
CA ASN A 96 10.30 13.56 -14.15
C ASN A 96 10.50 12.55 -13.05
N ARG A 97 11.68 11.93 -13.04
CA ARG A 97 12.11 11.09 -11.92
C ARG A 97 12.59 11.98 -10.79
N LEU A 98 12.26 11.60 -9.56
CA LEU A 98 12.62 12.28 -8.33
C LEU A 98 13.42 11.34 -7.43
N THR A 99 14.48 11.84 -6.82
CA THR A 99 15.24 11.15 -5.76
C THR A 99 15.65 12.12 -4.66
N GLY A 100 15.87 11.62 -3.45
CA GLY A 100 16.38 12.40 -2.34
C GLY A 100 16.47 11.58 -1.05
N SER A 101 16.71 12.29 0.05
CA SER A 101 16.68 11.73 1.40
C SER A 101 15.65 12.44 2.26
N PHE A 102 15.27 11.79 3.34
CA PHE A 102 14.34 12.34 4.32
C PHE A 102 14.67 11.85 5.72
N GLU A 103 14.17 12.58 6.70
CA GLU A 103 14.29 12.24 8.12
C GLU A 103 12.89 12.22 8.74
N LEU A 104 12.61 11.17 9.51
CA LEU A 104 11.45 11.11 10.38
C LEU A 104 11.85 11.55 11.79
N MET A 105 11.01 12.38 12.39
CA MET A 105 11.19 12.93 13.72
C MET A 105 9.96 12.59 14.58
N LYS A 106 9.99 13.00 15.86
CA LYS A 106 8.85 12.84 16.78
C LYS A 106 7.60 13.55 16.24
N ASP A 107 6.43 13.18 16.76
CA ASP A 107 5.14 13.80 16.45
C ASP A 107 4.75 13.76 14.96
N ASN A 108 5.18 12.69 14.28
CA ASN A 108 5.03 12.48 12.84
C ASN A 108 5.56 13.64 11.99
N ALA A 109 6.63 14.29 12.45
CA ALA A 109 7.34 15.25 11.63
C ALA A 109 8.20 14.53 10.59
N ILE A 110 8.21 15.06 9.37
CA ILE A 110 9.05 14.60 8.26
C ILE A 110 9.76 15.80 7.66
N LYS A 111 11.03 15.63 7.32
CA LYS A 111 11.81 16.64 6.61
C LYS A 111 12.48 16.01 5.41
N PHE A 112 12.24 16.59 4.23
CA PHE A 112 12.96 16.22 3.02
C PHE A 112 14.24 17.05 2.91
N SER A 113 15.34 16.38 2.57
CA SER A 113 16.53 17.05 2.04
C SER A 113 16.23 17.59 0.62
N PRO A 114 17.09 18.45 0.05
CA PRO A 114 16.94 18.89 -1.33
C PRO A 114 16.73 17.71 -2.29
N LEU A 115 15.62 17.72 -3.01
CA LEU A 115 15.22 16.66 -3.93
C LEU A 115 15.83 16.91 -5.31
N ALA A 116 16.44 15.88 -5.89
CA ALA A 116 16.92 15.90 -7.25
C ALA A 116 15.80 15.46 -8.20
N VAL A 117 15.63 16.19 -9.30
CA VAL A 117 14.60 15.91 -10.31
C VAL A 117 15.22 15.98 -11.70
N THR A 118 14.87 15.05 -12.58
CA THR A 118 15.29 15.11 -13.99
C THR A 118 14.61 16.30 -14.70
N LYS A 119 15.08 16.66 -15.90
CA LYS A 119 14.44 17.70 -16.74
C LYS A 119 14.07 17.14 -18.11
N MET A 120 12.87 16.57 -18.21
CA MET A 120 12.23 16.18 -19.47
C MET A 120 11.14 17.19 -19.81
N ALA A 121 10.93 17.43 -21.11
CA ALA A 121 9.83 18.27 -21.58
C ALA A 121 8.54 17.43 -21.63
N CYS A 122 7.49 17.85 -20.93
CA CYS A 122 6.19 17.18 -20.93
C CYS A 122 5.10 18.08 -21.52
N MET A 123 4.30 17.52 -22.43
CA MET A 123 3.31 18.29 -23.20
C MET A 123 2.01 18.61 -22.44
N ASN A 124 1.72 18.04 -21.26
CA ASN A 124 0.42 18.21 -20.58
C ASN A 124 0.43 18.01 -19.04
N SER A 125 1.58 18.13 -18.36
CA SER A 125 1.69 17.78 -16.90
C SER A 125 2.36 18.84 -16.03
N GLY A 126 2.59 20.05 -16.54
CA GLY A 126 3.35 21.10 -15.85
C GLY A 126 2.79 21.50 -14.49
N ASP A 127 1.46 21.55 -14.37
CA ASP A 127 0.77 21.90 -13.12
C ASP A 127 0.92 20.82 -12.04
N VAL A 128 0.89 19.54 -12.39
CA VAL A 128 0.99 18.46 -11.39
C VAL A 128 2.39 18.40 -10.82
N GLU A 129 3.41 18.42 -11.67
CA GLU A 129 4.81 18.36 -11.22
C GLU A 129 5.20 19.55 -10.36
N SER A 130 4.92 20.77 -10.82
CA SER A 130 5.32 21.98 -10.09
C SER A 130 4.60 22.08 -8.74
N ASN A 131 3.30 21.81 -8.69
CA ASN A 131 2.54 21.81 -7.45
C ASN A 131 2.98 20.70 -6.50
N PHE A 132 3.33 19.52 -7.04
CA PHE A 132 3.80 18.42 -6.22
C PHE A 132 5.17 18.70 -5.60
N LEU A 133 6.13 19.19 -6.39
CA LEU A 133 7.45 19.58 -5.87
C LEU A 133 7.36 20.72 -4.84
N SER A 134 6.51 21.71 -5.10
CA SER A 134 6.25 22.78 -4.13
C SER A 134 5.67 22.23 -2.83
N ALA A 135 4.70 21.31 -2.92
CA ALA A 135 4.13 20.66 -1.75
C ALA A 135 5.18 19.87 -0.95
N LEU A 136 6.01 19.05 -1.60
CA LEU A 136 7.07 18.29 -0.93
C LEU A 136 8.08 19.18 -0.21
N SER A 137 8.41 20.35 -0.78
CA SER A 137 9.32 21.30 -0.14
C SER A 137 8.76 21.97 1.13
N LYS A 138 7.43 21.98 1.27
CA LYS A 138 6.70 22.60 2.39
C LYS A 138 6.22 21.59 3.44
N THR A 139 6.21 20.30 3.10
CA THR A 139 5.79 19.26 4.02
C THR A 139 6.63 19.28 5.29
N SER A 140 5.97 19.42 6.43
CA SER A 140 6.56 19.33 7.77
C SER A 140 6.01 18.16 8.58
N LYS A 141 4.85 17.62 8.20
CA LYS A 141 4.16 16.55 8.94
C LYS A 141 3.55 15.52 8.00
N TRP A 142 3.55 14.26 8.44
CA TRP A 142 2.93 13.16 7.73
C TRP A 142 1.93 12.41 8.61
N ILE A 143 0.93 11.78 7.99
CA ILE A 143 0.00 10.89 8.69
C ILE A 143 -0.33 9.74 7.74
N ILE A 144 -0.35 8.51 8.25
CA ILE A 144 -0.96 7.37 7.56
C ILE A 144 -2.24 7.00 8.28
N ARG A 145 -3.35 6.93 7.53
CA ARG A 145 -4.64 6.41 8.02
C ARG A 145 -5.39 5.79 6.86
N ASN A 146 -6.13 4.70 7.11
CA ASN A 146 -6.92 4.01 6.09
C ASN A 146 -6.11 3.65 4.82
N ARG A 147 -4.83 3.28 4.97
CA ARG A 147 -3.90 2.98 3.86
C ARG A 147 -3.70 4.13 2.87
N GLU A 148 -3.89 5.35 3.34
CA GLU A 148 -3.58 6.59 2.63
C GLU A 148 -2.51 7.34 3.40
N LEU A 149 -1.59 7.96 2.67
CA LEU A 149 -0.57 8.84 3.22
C LEU A 149 -1.00 10.28 2.98
N TYR A 150 -0.76 11.13 3.98
CA TYR A 150 -1.12 12.53 3.95
C TYR A 150 0.09 13.35 4.34
N PHE A 151 0.36 14.40 3.57
CA PHE A 151 1.40 15.38 3.87
C PHE A 151 0.80 16.74 4.17
N TYR A 152 1.34 17.37 5.21
CA TYR A 152 0.84 18.63 5.77
C TYR A 152 1.99 19.64 5.91
N GLU A 153 1.63 20.92 5.76
CA GLU A 153 2.36 22.06 6.29
C GLU A 153 1.58 22.55 7.51
N GLU A 154 2.10 22.27 8.71
CA GLU A 154 1.37 22.47 9.97
C GLU A 154 0.05 21.66 9.97
N ASP A 155 -1.10 22.33 9.87
CA ASP A 155 -2.43 21.70 9.80
C ASP A 155 -3.05 21.75 8.39
N LYS A 156 -2.36 22.36 7.42
CA LYS A 156 -2.83 22.46 6.05
C LYS A 156 -2.45 21.22 5.25
N LEU A 157 -3.46 20.51 4.73
CA LEU A 157 -3.24 19.38 3.83
C LEU A 157 -2.63 19.86 2.51
N LEU A 158 -1.49 19.29 2.13
CA LEU A 158 -0.79 19.59 0.88
C LEU A 158 -0.95 18.47 -0.16
N VAL A 159 -0.79 17.22 0.26
CA VAL A 159 -0.84 16.06 -0.64
C VAL A 159 -1.54 14.89 0.03
N LYS A 160 -2.43 14.25 -0.73
CA LYS A 160 -3.00 12.94 -0.39
C LYS A 160 -2.44 11.89 -1.34
N PHE A 161 -2.08 10.74 -0.79
CA PHE A 161 -1.61 9.59 -1.54
C PHE A 161 -2.47 8.36 -1.25
N ALA A 162 -2.69 7.53 -2.26
CA ALA A 162 -3.22 6.20 -2.13
C ALA A 162 -2.08 5.16 -2.21
N SER A 163 -2.12 4.13 -1.37
CA SER A 163 -1.28 2.94 -1.60
C SER A 163 -1.87 2.08 -2.73
N VAL A 164 -1.02 1.31 -3.42
CA VAL A 164 -1.49 0.27 -4.38
C VAL A 164 -2.48 -0.67 -3.70
N ASP A 165 -2.22 -1.01 -2.44
CA ASP A 165 -3.09 -1.87 -1.64
C ASP A 165 -4.46 -1.26 -1.35
N ALA A 166 -4.59 0.06 -1.27
CA ALA A 166 -5.90 0.71 -1.12
C ALA A 166 -6.76 0.61 -2.39
N ALA A 167 -6.14 0.72 -3.57
CA ALA A 167 -6.82 0.52 -4.85
C ALA A 167 -7.13 -0.96 -5.10
N VAL A 168 -6.19 -1.85 -4.78
CA VAL A 168 -6.40 -3.31 -4.86
C VAL A 168 -7.44 -3.77 -3.86
N ALA A 169 -7.47 -3.22 -2.63
CA ALA A 169 -8.50 -3.51 -1.64
C ALA A 169 -9.91 -3.25 -2.16
N LYS A 170 -10.08 -2.25 -3.04
CA LYS A 170 -11.37 -1.97 -3.69
C LYS A 170 -11.79 -3.04 -4.69
N LEU A 171 -10.88 -3.89 -5.18
CA LEU A 171 -11.24 -5.00 -6.06
C LEU A 171 -11.99 -6.12 -5.32
N GLU A 172 -11.81 -6.27 -4.01
CA GLU A 172 -12.45 -7.31 -3.22
C GLU A 172 -13.98 -7.34 -3.44
N GLY A 173 -14.53 -8.54 -3.52
CA GLY A 173 -15.97 -8.76 -3.74
C GLY A 173 -16.36 -8.99 -5.19
N ASN A 174 -17.66 -8.84 -5.47
CA ASN A 174 -18.32 -9.33 -6.69
C ASN A 174 -18.45 -8.24 -7.77
N TRP A 175 -18.22 -8.64 -9.02
CA TRP A 175 -18.26 -7.81 -10.21
C TRP A 175 -18.99 -8.55 -11.33
N GLU A 176 -20.04 -7.96 -11.88
CA GLU A 176 -20.84 -8.53 -12.96
C GLU A 176 -20.46 -7.90 -14.30
N LEU A 177 -20.23 -8.72 -15.32
CA LEU A 177 -19.84 -8.27 -16.65
C LEU A 177 -21.02 -7.59 -17.34
N ASN A 178 -20.79 -6.42 -17.93
CA ASN A 178 -21.78 -5.73 -18.76
C ASN A 178 -21.28 -5.40 -20.17
N TYR A 179 -20.00 -5.66 -20.47
CA TYR A 179 -19.43 -5.47 -21.79
C TYR A 179 -18.22 -6.38 -22.00
N ILE A 180 -18.10 -6.96 -23.20
CA ILE A 180 -16.91 -7.67 -23.68
C ILE A 180 -16.69 -7.36 -25.16
N SER A 181 -15.45 -7.08 -25.54
CA SER A 181 -15.06 -6.79 -26.92
C SER A 181 -14.81 -8.07 -27.74
N GLY A 182 -14.67 -7.92 -29.06
CA GLY A 182 -14.21 -9.00 -29.95
C GLY A 182 -15.29 -10.00 -30.40
N SER A 183 -16.52 -9.90 -29.91
CA SER A 183 -17.66 -10.67 -30.40
C SER A 183 -18.36 -9.93 -31.55
N ARG A 184 -18.72 -10.64 -32.63
CA ARG A 184 -19.62 -10.13 -33.68
C ARG A 184 -21.10 -10.15 -33.28
N ILE A 185 -21.40 -10.78 -32.14
CA ILE A 185 -22.73 -10.89 -31.56
C ILE A 185 -22.84 -9.84 -30.46
N ALA A 186 -23.98 -9.14 -30.39
CA ALA A 186 -24.29 -8.20 -29.32
C ALA A 186 -24.19 -8.87 -27.94
N PHE A 187 -23.87 -8.10 -26.90
CA PHE A 187 -23.60 -8.62 -25.55
C PHE A 187 -24.75 -9.52 -25.01
N ASP A 188 -25.99 -9.06 -25.12
CA ASP A 188 -27.15 -9.83 -24.66
C ASP A 188 -27.40 -11.09 -25.50
N GLY A 189 -26.99 -11.09 -26.78
CA GLY A 189 -27.02 -12.30 -27.61
C GLY A 189 -25.91 -13.29 -27.26
N LEU A 190 -24.80 -12.81 -26.69
CA LEU A 190 -23.68 -13.64 -26.24
C LEU A 190 -23.96 -14.26 -24.86
N TYR A 191 -24.73 -13.56 -24.01
CA TYR A 191 -25.08 -13.96 -22.66
C TYR A 191 -26.60 -13.81 -22.38
N PRO A 192 -27.46 -14.57 -23.10
CA PRO A 192 -28.90 -14.35 -23.09
C PRO A 192 -29.58 -14.72 -21.76
N GLU A 193 -29.04 -15.69 -21.03
CA GLU A 193 -29.66 -16.18 -19.79
C GLU A 193 -29.03 -15.56 -18.53
N LYS A 194 -27.70 -15.49 -18.52
CA LYS A 194 -26.93 -15.10 -17.33
C LYS A 194 -25.66 -14.38 -17.73
N LYS A 195 -25.40 -13.23 -17.11
CA LYS A 195 -24.15 -12.49 -17.32
C LYS A 195 -23.01 -13.15 -16.54
N PRO A 196 -21.80 -13.23 -17.11
CA PRO A 196 -20.63 -13.64 -16.36
C PRO A 196 -20.37 -12.73 -15.16
N PHE A 197 -19.81 -13.28 -14.10
CA PHE A 197 -19.34 -12.48 -12.96
C PHE A 197 -18.03 -13.03 -12.44
N ILE A 198 -17.25 -12.17 -11.80
CA ILE A 198 -16.03 -12.50 -11.08
C ILE A 198 -16.14 -12.01 -9.65
N ARG A 199 -15.50 -12.70 -8.73
CA ARG A 199 -15.31 -12.33 -7.34
C ARG A 199 -13.83 -12.34 -7.05
N PHE A 200 -13.26 -11.20 -6.69
CA PHE A 200 -11.91 -11.15 -6.18
C PHE A 200 -11.86 -11.69 -4.76
N ASP A 201 -10.86 -12.51 -4.50
CA ASP A 201 -10.44 -12.98 -3.20
C ASP A 201 -8.96 -12.57 -3.06
N LEU A 202 -8.75 -11.40 -2.44
CA LEU A 202 -7.42 -10.82 -2.31
C LEU A 202 -6.53 -11.65 -1.38
N ALA A 203 -7.11 -12.25 -0.35
CA ALA A 203 -6.39 -13.10 0.61
C ALA A 203 -5.73 -14.30 -0.07
N ASN A 204 -6.40 -14.88 -1.07
CA ASN A 204 -5.91 -16.04 -1.81
C ASN A 204 -5.31 -15.70 -3.18
N SER A 205 -5.23 -14.41 -3.55
CA SER A 205 -4.80 -13.93 -4.87
C SER A 205 -5.51 -14.66 -6.02
N GLN A 206 -6.83 -14.76 -5.91
CA GLN A 206 -7.66 -15.58 -6.80
C GLN A 206 -8.95 -14.86 -7.18
N ILE A 207 -9.39 -15.06 -8.42
CA ILE A 207 -10.76 -14.77 -8.82
C ILE A 207 -11.54 -16.06 -8.91
N ASN A 208 -12.78 -16.02 -8.43
CA ASN A 208 -13.77 -17.08 -8.57
C ASN A 208 -15.00 -16.51 -9.25
N GLY A 209 -15.76 -17.29 -10.00
CA GLY A 209 -16.96 -16.74 -10.60
C GLY A 209 -17.69 -17.72 -11.50
N ASN A 210 -18.46 -17.16 -12.42
CA ASN A 210 -19.20 -17.93 -13.40
C ASN A 210 -19.08 -17.27 -14.77
N THR A 211 -18.81 -18.07 -15.80
CA THR A 211 -18.58 -17.64 -17.18
C THR A 211 -19.88 -17.68 -18.01
N SER A 212 -20.99 -17.27 -17.39
CA SER A 212 -22.40 -17.49 -17.79
C SER A 212 -22.92 -18.92 -17.71
N CYS A 213 -22.05 -19.92 -17.86
CA CYS A 213 -22.44 -21.33 -17.82
C CYS A 213 -21.73 -22.07 -16.69
N ASN A 214 -20.40 -22.21 -16.78
CA ASN A 214 -19.60 -22.94 -15.81
C ASN A 214 -19.10 -22.06 -14.68
N GLY A 215 -18.86 -22.68 -13.51
CA GLY A 215 -18.06 -22.05 -12.47
C GLY A 215 -16.60 -22.00 -12.93
N PHE A 216 -15.91 -20.89 -12.68
CA PHE A 216 -14.49 -20.76 -12.99
C PHE A 216 -13.71 -20.23 -11.79
N SER A 217 -12.43 -20.58 -11.76
CA SER A 217 -11.46 -20.04 -10.82
C SER A 217 -10.12 -19.81 -11.49
N SER A 218 -9.46 -18.70 -11.19
CA SER A 218 -8.13 -18.36 -11.75
C SER A 218 -7.30 -17.59 -10.73
N LYS A 219 -6.01 -17.89 -10.65
CA LYS A 219 -5.05 -17.06 -9.90
C LYS A 219 -4.73 -15.80 -10.68
N TYR A 220 -4.39 -14.73 -9.97
CA TYR A 220 -3.90 -13.51 -10.62
C TYR A 220 -2.67 -12.96 -9.90
N THR A 221 -1.94 -12.11 -10.61
CA THR A 221 -0.93 -11.23 -10.02
C THR A 221 -1.26 -9.78 -10.35
N ILE A 222 -1.07 -8.89 -9.38
CA ILE A 222 -1.24 -7.45 -9.56
C ILE A 222 0.08 -6.75 -9.26
N ASN A 223 0.49 -5.85 -10.15
CA ASN A 223 1.58 -4.92 -9.93
C ASN A 223 1.15 -3.54 -10.43
N GLY A 224 0.68 -2.71 -9.49
CA GLY A 224 0.04 -1.44 -9.82
C GLY A 224 -1.29 -1.63 -10.54
N ASN A 225 -1.44 -1.02 -11.72
CA ASN A 225 -2.59 -1.23 -12.63
C ASN A 225 -2.42 -2.44 -13.55
N ASN A 226 -1.25 -3.08 -13.55
CA ASN A 226 -1.07 -4.30 -14.32
C ASN A 226 -1.72 -5.45 -13.56
N ILE A 227 -2.52 -6.23 -14.27
CA ILE A 227 -3.11 -7.46 -13.75
C ILE A 227 -2.89 -8.55 -14.77
N LYS A 228 -2.49 -9.73 -14.31
CA LYS A 228 -2.34 -10.91 -15.15
C LYS A 228 -3.10 -12.06 -14.54
N PHE A 229 -3.92 -12.71 -15.35
CA PHE A 229 -4.64 -13.91 -14.96
C PHE A 229 -3.88 -15.15 -15.43
N ALA A 230 -3.81 -16.15 -14.57
CA ALA A 230 -3.39 -17.49 -14.97
C ALA A 230 -4.52 -18.17 -15.77
N PRO A 231 -4.21 -19.23 -16.55
CA PRO A 231 -5.24 -20.12 -17.07
C PRO A 231 -6.22 -20.53 -15.97
N GLY A 232 -7.51 -20.31 -16.23
CA GLY A 232 -8.56 -20.67 -15.28
C GLY A 232 -8.88 -22.16 -15.31
N ILE A 233 -9.36 -22.69 -14.20
CA ILE A 233 -9.97 -24.01 -14.09
C ILE A 233 -11.48 -23.79 -14.09
N SER A 234 -12.20 -24.54 -14.93
CA SER A 234 -13.66 -24.44 -15.04
C SER A 234 -14.31 -25.82 -14.95
N THR A 235 -15.57 -25.86 -14.55
CA THR A 235 -16.39 -27.08 -14.66
C THR A 235 -16.64 -27.43 -16.14
N MET A 236 -17.02 -28.68 -16.42
CA MET A 236 -17.23 -29.18 -17.79
C MET A 236 -18.70 -29.45 -18.10
N MET A 237 -19.60 -28.51 -17.80
CA MET A 237 -20.98 -28.61 -18.31
C MET A 237 -21.02 -28.24 -19.78
N ALA A 238 -21.88 -28.92 -20.54
CA ALA A 238 -22.13 -28.57 -21.94
C ALA A 238 -22.93 -27.26 -22.01
N CYS A 239 -22.36 -26.25 -22.65
CA CYS A 239 -22.95 -24.90 -22.74
C CYS A 239 -23.39 -24.59 -24.17
N PRO A 240 -24.60 -24.05 -24.37
CA PRO A 240 -24.96 -23.48 -25.66
C PRO A 240 -24.20 -22.17 -25.91
N GLY A 241 -23.91 -21.89 -27.19
CA GLY A 241 -23.26 -20.65 -27.62
C GLY A 241 -21.76 -20.57 -27.34
N ASN A 242 -21.19 -19.38 -27.54
CA ASN A 242 -19.75 -19.13 -27.43
C ASN A 242 -19.37 -18.18 -26.29
N GLY A 243 -20.31 -17.85 -25.40
CA GLY A 243 -20.13 -16.84 -24.36
C GLY A 243 -19.01 -17.16 -23.38
N GLU A 244 -18.96 -18.39 -22.87
CA GLU A 244 -17.91 -18.84 -21.95
C GLU A 244 -16.52 -18.78 -22.61
N LYS A 245 -16.41 -19.31 -23.84
CA LYS A 245 -15.15 -19.31 -24.58
C LYS A 245 -14.64 -17.88 -24.80
N ALA A 246 -15.53 -16.97 -25.23
CA ALA A 246 -15.20 -15.57 -25.43
C ALA A 246 -14.72 -14.91 -24.13
N PHE A 247 -15.36 -15.20 -23.00
CA PHE A 247 -14.95 -14.71 -21.68
C PHE A 247 -13.54 -15.18 -21.31
N ASN A 248 -13.30 -16.50 -21.37
CA ASN A 248 -12.04 -17.11 -20.96
C ASN A 248 -10.87 -16.63 -21.83
N GLU A 249 -11.05 -16.57 -23.14
CA GLU A 249 -10.02 -16.09 -24.07
C GLU A 249 -9.72 -14.61 -23.87
N MET A 250 -10.73 -13.79 -23.58
CA MET A 250 -10.52 -12.37 -23.34
C MET A 250 -9.82 -12.11 -22.01
N LEU A 251 -10.21 -12.81 -20.95
CA LEU A 251 -9.62 -12.69 -19.62
C LEU A 251 -8.10 -12.92 -19.64
N LEU A 252 -7.63 -13.88 -20.45
CA LEU A 252 -6.20 -14.17 -20.60
C LEU A 252 -5.43 -13.10 -21.40
N LYS A 253 -6.12 -12.27 -22.19
CA LYS A 253 -5.51 -11.15 -22.92
C LYS A 253 -5.43 -9.87 -22.09
N VAL A 254 -6.13 -9.81 -20.96
CA VAL A 254 -6.07 -8.69 -20.03
C VAL A 254 -4.66 -8.57 -19.46
N ASN A 255 -4.12 -7.35 -19.51
CA ASN A 255 -2.84 -7.02 -18.89
C ASN A 255 -2.93 -5.79 -17.95
N ARG A 256 -4.05 -5.06 -17.97
CA ARG A 256 -4.29 -3.88 -17.13
C ARG A 256 -5.72 -3.83 -16.61
N TYR A 257 -5.93 -3.14 -15.49
CA TYR A 257 -7.26 -2.79 -14.97
C TYR A 257 -7.35 -1.30 -14.60
N ALA A 258 -8.58 -0.80 -14.54
CA ALA A 258 -8.92 0.52 -14.04
C ALA A 258 -10.22 0.46 -13.23
N LEU A 259 -10.27 1.22 -12.14
CA LEU A 259 -11.46 1.43 -11.31
C LEU A 259 -11.97 2.86 -11.49
N SER A 260 -13.28 3.02 -11.66
CA SER A 260 -13.97 4.32 -11.60
C SER A 260 -15.04 4.28 -10.51
N ASP A 261 -15.00 5.26 -9.61
CA ASP A 261 -16.07 5.54 -8.63
C ASP A 261 -16.55 4.33 -7.82
N ASP A 262 -15.63 3.42 -7.50
CA ASP A 262 -15.81 2.17 -6.73
C ASP A 262 -16.81 1.14 -7.29
N ASN A 263 -17.61 1.51 -8.29
CA ASN A 263 -18.69 0.71 -8.86
C ASN A 263 -18.43 0.25 -10.30
N ALA A 264 -17.38 0.73 -10.96
CA ALA A 264 -17.02 0.30 -12.30
C ALA A 264 -15.59 -0.22 -12.36
N LEU A 265 -15.43 -1.43 -12.90
CA LEU A 265 -14.14 -2.07 -13.16
C LEU A 265 -14.00 -2.27 -14.66
N THR A 266 -12.89 -1.80 -15.23
CA THR A 266 -12.55 -2.00 -16.63
C THR A 266 -11.28 -2.83 -16.72
N PHE A 267 -11.30 -3.90 -17.51
CA PHE A 267 -10.10 -4.60 -17.93
C PHE A 267 -9.67 -4.16 -19.31
N LEU A 268 -8.35 -4.03 -19.48
CA LEU A 268 -7.73 -3.52 -20.69
C LEU A 268 -6.68 -4.49 -21.23
N MET A 269 -6.52 -4.43 -22.56
CA MET A 269 -5.40 -5.00 -23.31
C MET A 269 -4.59 -3.82 -23.86
N GLY A 270 -3.47 -3.50 -23.18
CA GLY A 270 -2.81 -2.22 -23.36
C GLY A 270 -3.74 -1.10 -22.89
N ASP A 271 -4.03 -0.14 -23.76
CA ASP A 271 -4.92 0.99 -23.45
C ASP A 271 -6.36 0.79 -23.97
N ILE A 272 -6.66 -0.39 -24.54
CA ILE A 272 -7.98 -0.69 -25.12
C ILE A 272 -8.84 -1.39 -24.07
N ALA A 273 -10.00 -0.80 -23.75
CA ALA A 273 -10.99 -1.43 -22.87
C ALA A 273 -11.61 -2.66 -23.55
N VAL A 274 -11.36 -3.85 -22.97
CA VAL A 274 -11.80 -5.12 -23.54
C VAL A 274 -12.93 -5.78 -22.76
N MET A 275 -13.06 -5.50 -21.47
CA MET A 275 -14.16 -5.96 -20.62
C MET A 275 -14.53 -4.86 -19.63
N ARG A 276 -15.83 -4.69 -19.35
CA ARG A 276 -16.31 -3.80 -18.29
C ARG A 276 -17.24 -4.56 -17.38
N PHE A 277 -17.12 -4.23 -16.10
CA PHE A 277 -17.88 -4.82 -15.02
C PHE A 277 -18.46 -3.72 -14.15
N VAL A 278 -19.59 -4.04 -13.54
CA VAL A 278 -20.23 -3.23 -12.50
C VAL A 278 -20.20 -3.99 -11.19
N ARG A 279 -20.08 -3.27 -10.08
CA ARG A 279 -20.17 -3.87 -8.75
C ARG A 279 -21.55 -4.49 -8.56
N LYS A 280 -21.58 -5.67 -7.94
CA LYS A 280 -22.81 -6.41 -7.60
C LYS A 280 -23.14 -6.29 -6.12
#